data_AF-A0A5P0YT54-F1
#
_entry.id   AF-A0A5P0YT54-F1
#
_cell.length_a   1.000
_cell.length_b   1.000
_cell.length_c   1.000
_cell.angle_alpha   90.00
_cell.angle_beta   90.00
_cell.angle_gamma   90.00
#
_symmetry.space_group_name_H-M   'P 1'
#
loop_
_entity.id
_entity.type
_entity.pdbx_description
1 polymer ?
#
loop_
_entity_poly.entity_id
_entity_poly.type
_entity_poly.pdbx_seq_one_letter_code
_entity_poly.pdbx_strand_id
1 'polypeptide(L)'
;MRYTRTLVGVVAVGLLTVGCGGDDSDGADAKSTPSTSAEAPADSGDKNDKDDKGGENGGDAGSGAEGDELPVKVEEEGDLLGASPKIEPSPGRTATVTEKVLHELRQRTLRMAGVDGKTSGECAGGELKMEAGATTKCTVDYEGVKVPWDVTISDNYKPGSFVFSYRATPQKAVLTAKSAYGNFYKLNNSTSDQLRCSEIPDAVLVDLGEDTEYRCQYLIKSQNRWSDRAVAVREMGVTFNLVR
;
A
#
# COMPACT_ATOMS: atom_id res chain seq x y z
N MET A 1 -47.19 -2.46 5.90
CA MET A 1 -46.36 -3.33 6.76
C MET A 1 -45.64 -2.45 7.76
N ARG A 2 -45.95 -2.60 9.05
CA ARG A 2 -45.36 -1.79 10.14
C ARG A 2 -44.14 -2.55 10.68
N TYR A 3 -42.94 -2.02 10.46
CA TYR A 3 -41.71 -2.58 11.01
C TYR A 3 -41.36 -1.87 12.32
N THR A 4 -41.59 -2.56 13.44
CA THR A 4 -41.17 -2.15 14.77
C THR A 4 -39.71 -2.57 14.95
N ARG A 5 -38.78 -1.62 15.11
CA ARG A 5 -37.37 -1.89 15.45
C ARG A 5 -37.17 -1.77 16.96
N THR A 6 -36.84 -2.88 17.59
CA THR A 6 -36.47 -2.98 19.00
C THR A 6 -35.03 -2.50 19.20
N LEU A 7 -34.83 -1.54 20.10
CA LEU A 7 -33.51 -1.10 20.57
C LEU A 7 -33.02 -2.04 21.68
N VAL A 8 -31.80 -2.56 21.54
CA VAL A 8 -31.07 -3.26 22.60
C VAL A 8 -29.95 -2.34 23.08
N GLY A 9 -30.06 -1.88 24.33
CA GLY A 9 -29.03 -1.08 25.00
C GLY A 9 -28.00 -1.97 25.68
N VAL A 10 -26.72 -1.68 25.48
CA VAL A 10 -25.60 -2.31 26.20
C VAL A 10 -25.09 -1.32 27.24
N VAL A 11 -25.10 -1.73 28.50
CA VAL A 11 -24.55 -0.99 29.64
C VAL A 11 -23.11 -1.46 29.87
N ALA A 12 -22.14 -0.58 29.71
CA ALA A 12 -20.75 -0.82 30.08
C ALA A 12 -20.48 -0.23 31.48
N VAL A 13 -20.11 -1.09 32.43
CA VAL A 13 -19.65 -0.71 33.76
C VAL A 13 -18.12 -0.56 33.71
N GLY A 14 -17.64 0.68 33.84
CA GLY A 14 -16.21 0.99 33.95
C GLY A 14 -15.78 1.05 35.42
N LEU A 15 -14.90 0.13 35.84
CA LEU A 15 -14.16 0.21 37.08
C LEU A 15 -12.88 1.05 36.83
N LEU A 16 -12.75 2.18 37.52
CA LEU A 16 -11.52 2.98 37.55
C LEU A 16 -10.63 2.47 38.69
N THR A 17 -9.49 1.87 38.35
CA THR A 17 -8.37 1.65 39.28
C THR A 17 -7.37 2.79 39.11
N VAL A 18 -7.25 3.64 40.13
CA VAL A 18 -6.23 4.68 40.26
C VAL A 18 -5.09 4.08 41.10
N GLY A 19 -3.85 4.12 40.59
CA GLY A 19 -2.65 3.63 41.29
C GLY A 19 -1.42 4.47 40.96
N CYS A 20 -0.72 4.88 42.04
CA CYS A 20 0.46 5.74 42.22
C CYS A 20 1.61 5.56 41.21
N GLY A 21 2.55 6.50 40.97
CA GLY A 21 3.00 7.67 41.75
C GLY A 21 4.47 7.51 42.17
N GLY A 22 5.35 8.41 41.68
CA GLY A 22 6.73 8.76 42.15
C GLY A 22 7.84 7.73 41.95
N ASP A 23 9.15 8.03 41.88
CA ASP A 23 9.96 9.26 41.92
C ASP A 23 11.41 8.86 41.51
N ASP A 24 12.16 9.82 40.94
CA ASP A 24 13.62 10.08 40.92
C ASP A 24 14.69 8.98 41.08
N SER A 25 15.76 9.05 40.27
CA SER A 25 17.11 9.52 40.72
C SER A 25 18.26 9.11 39.78
N ASP A 26 19.20 10.06 39.68
CA ASP A 26 20.48 10.08 38.98
C ASP A 26 21.49 8.98 39.36
N GLY A 27 22.52 8.79 38.52
CA GLY A 27 23.75 8.12 38.96
C GLY A 27 24.75 7.84 37.84
N ALA A 28 25.80 8.64 37.78
CA ALA A 28 26.92 8.56 36.85
C ALA A 28 27.97 7.49 37.26
N ASP A 29 28.99 7.41 36.40
CA ASP A 29 30.38 6.99 36.65
C ASP A 29 30.82 5.55 36.30
N ALA A 30 31.58 5.51 35.20
CA ALA A 30 32.95 5.03 35.08
C ALA A 30 33.30 3.59 35.53
N LYS A 31 34.05 2.88 34.67
CA LYS A 31 35.52 2.72 34.78
C LYS A 31 36.04 1.45 34.09
N SER A 32 36.96 1.67 33.14
CA SER A 32 38.18 0.90 32.80
C SER A 32 38.16 -0.57 32.34
N THR A 33 38.74 -0.73 31.13
CA THR A 33 39.67 -1.75 30.56
C THR A 33 40.56 -2.57 31.55
N PRO A 34 41.30 -3.66 31.17
CA PRO A 34 41.89 -4.01 29.84
C PRO A 34 42.06 -5.52 29.46
N SER A 35 42.61 -5.75 28.25
CA SER A 35 43.55 -6.81 27.74
C SER A 35 43.26 -8.31 27.99
N THR A 36 43.51 -9.24 27.05
CA THR A 36 44.87 -9.64 26.59
C THR A 36 44.81 -10.58 25.38
N SER A 37 45.83 -10.47 24.52
CA SER A 37 46.19 -11.23 23.33
C SER A 37 46.43 -12.74 23.53
N ALA A 38 46.33 -13.53 22.44
CA ALA A 38 47.33 -14.56 22.10
C ALA A 38 47.21 -15.02 20.63
N GLU A 39 48.38 -15.19 20.02
CA GLU A 39 48.69 -15.53 18.63
C GLU A 39 48.46 -17.00 18.24
N ALA A 40 48.60 -17.23 16.93
CA ALA A 40 48.50 -18.46 16.14
C ALA A 40 49.50 -19.58 16.52
N PRO A 41 49.40 -20.76 15.85
CA PRO A 41 50.28 -20.96 14.68
C PRO A 41 49.64 -21.69 13.49
N ALA A 42 50.33 -21.57 12.35
CA ALA A 42 50.13 -22.27 11.08
C ALA A 42 50.63 -23.73 11.13
N ASP A 43 50.20 -24.58 10.19
CA ASP A 43 51.10 -25.31 9.25
C ASP A 43 50.35 -26.33 8.34
N SER A 44 50.82 -26.45 7.09
CA SER A 44 50.80 -27.58 6.11
C SER A 44 49.54 -28.45 5.93
N GLY A 45 48.96 -28.71 4.75
CA GLY A 45 49.52 -28.87 3.41
C GLY A 45 49.32 -30.35 2.98
N ASP A 46 48.42 -30.65 2.04
CA ASP A 46 48.50 -31.89 1.23
C ASP A 46 47.68 -31.79 -0.06
N LYS A 47 48.25 -32.34 -1.13
CA LYS A 47 47.72 -32.38 -2.50
C LYS A 47 47.16 -33.78 -2.76
N ASN A 48 46.03 -33.89 -3.46
CA ASN A 48 45.77 -35.08 -4.26
C ASN A 48 44.98 -34.70 -5.51
N ASP A 49 45.66 -34.82 -6.65
CA ASP A 49 45.08 -34.99 -7.98
C ASP A 49 44.57 -36.43 -8.12
N LYS A 50 43.36 -36.60 -8.66
CA LYS A 50 43.05 -37.71 -9.57
C LYS A 50 41.76 -37.48 -10.35
N ASP A 51 41.91 -37.50 -11.67
CA ASP A 51 40.89 -37.60 -12.69
C ASP A 51 40.00 -38.83 -12.49
N ASP A 52 38.68 -38.72 -12.76
CA ASP A 52 38.03 -39.58 -13.75
C ASP A 52 36.66 -39.07 -14.19
N LYS A 53 36.30 -39.51 -15.39
CA LYS A 53 35.27 -39.06 -16.32
C LYS A 53 33.83 -39.40 -15.91
N GLY A 54 32.92 -38.61 -16.48
CA GLY A 54 31.75 -39.15 -17.18
C GLY A 54 30.44 -39.17 -16.39
N GLY A 55 29.48 -38.35 -16.83
CA GLY A 55 28.11 -38.40 -16.34
C GLY A 55 27.30 -37.17 -16.74
N GLU A 56 26.95 -37.07 -18.02
CA GLU A 56 25.77 -36.31 -18.46
C GLU A 56 24.50 -36.83 -17.75
N ASN A 57 23.53 -35.93 -17.58
CA ASN A 57 22.20 -36.11 -16.99
C ASN A 57 22.12 -36.11 -15.46
N GLY A 58 22.44 -34.96 -14.86
CA GLY A 58 21.75 -34.48 -13.66
C GLY A 58 20.92 -33.27 -14.04
N GLY A 59 19.67 -33.48 -14.47
CA GLY A 59 18.70 -32.40 -14.45
C GLY A 59 18.66 -31.85 -13.04
N ASP A 60 18.97 -30.56 -12.91
CA ASP A 60 18.75 -29.79 -11.70
C ASP A 60 17.24 -29.83 -11.43
N ALA A 61 16.80 -30.90 -10.78
CA ALA A 61 15.56 -30.95 -10.03
C ALA A 61 15.80 -30.05 -8.82
N GLY A 62 15.87 -28.74 -9.10
CA GLY A 62 15.87 -27.72 -8.08
C GLY A 62 14.76 -28.07 -7.11
N SER A 63 15.11 -28.10 -5.83
CA SER A 63 14.17 -28.29 -4.73
C SER A 63 13.15 -27.16 -4.80
N GLY A 64 12.15 -27.31 -5.67
CA GLY A 64 11.12 -26.34 -5.93
C GLY A 64 10.39 -26.12 -4.62
N ALA A 65 10.35 -24.86 -4.19
CA ALA A 65 9.52 -24.50 -3.06
C ALA A 65 8.08 -24.97 -3.33
N GLU A 66 7.38 -25.41 -2.29
CA GLU A 66 5.99 -25.83 -2.42
C GLU A 66 5.14 -24.63 -2.88
N GLY A 67 4.36 -24.84 -3.95
CA GLY A 67 3.52 -23.83 -4.60
C GLY A 67 4.03 -23.40 -5.98
N ASP A 68 3.15 -22.80 -6.78
CA ASP A 68 3.50 -22.29 -8.12
C ASP A 68 4.25 -20.95 -8.01
N GLU A 69 5.42 -20.84 -8.66
CA GLU A 69 6.18 -19.59 -8.65
C GLU A 69 5.54 -18.54 -9.57
N LEU A 70 5.21 -17.36 -9.01
CA LEU A 70 4.71 -16.22 -9.78
C LEU A 70 5.81 -15.61 -10.68
N PRO A 71 5.45 -15.12 -11.88
CA PRO A 71 6.41 -14.87 -12.95
C PRO A 71 7.30 -13.63 -12.76
N VAL A 72 6.82 -12.59 -12.07
CA VAL A 72 7.55 -11.31 -11.98
C VAL A 72 8.39 -11.30 -10.71
N LYS A 73 9.71 -11.13 -10.85
CA LYS A 73 10.61 -10.89 -9.71
C LYS A 73 10.50 -9.45 -9.24
N VAL A 74 10.44 -9.26 -7.93
CA VAL A 74 10.41 -7.94 -7.30
C VAL A 74 11.70 -7.72 -6.54
N GLU A 75 12.56 -6.85 -7.07
CA GLU A 75 13.95 -6.69 -6.60
C GLU A 75 14.23 -5.32 -5.95
N GLU A 76 13.33 -4.35 -6.11
CA GLU A 76 13.50 -2.99 -5.60
C GLU A 76 12.17 -2.31 -5.24
N GLU A 77 12.25 -1.22 -4.45
CA GLU A 77 11.09 -0.41 -4.07
C GLU A 77 10.60 0.49 -5.22
N GLY A 78 11.51 0.95 -6.09
CA GLY A 78 11.23 1.94 -7.12
C GLY A 78 10.80 3.31 -6.56
N ASP A 79 10.41 4.22 -7.46
CA ASP A 79 9.91 5.55 -7.07
C ASP A 79 8.44 5.51 -6.66
N LEU A 80 8.20 5.21 -5.38
CA LEU A 80 6.87 5.33 -4.78
C LEU A 80 6.55 6.79 -4.44
N LEU A 81 5.26 7.12 -4.52
CA LEU A 81 4.77 8.43 -4.14
C LEU A 81 4.93 8.65 -2.63
N GLY A 82 5.40 9.84 -2.26
CA GLY A 82 5.43 10.28 -0.86
C GLY A 82 4.03 10.54 -0.29
N ALA A 83 3.98 10.90 1.00
CA ALA A 83 2.72 11.08 1.73
C ALA A 83 1.77 12.17 1.18
N SER A 84 2.23 13.04 0.28
CA SER A 84 1.46 14.16 -0.25
C SER A 84 1.81 14.46 -1.71
N PRO A 85 1.04 13.93 -2.69
CA PRO A 85 1.22 14.28 -4.09
C PRO A 85 1.05 15.78 -4.29
N LYS A 86 2.03 16.41 -4.96
CA LYS A 86 1.95 17.81 -5.37
C LYS A 86 1.57 17.85 -6.83
N ILE A 87 0.30 18.14 -7.10
CA ILE A 87 -0.18 18.38 -8.46
C ILE A 87 -0.07 19.87 -8.73
N GLU A 88 0.54 20.24 -9.85
CA GLU A 88 0.59 21.62 -10.33
C GLU A 88 -0.25 21.80 -11.62
N PRO A 89 -0.78 23.02 -11.84
CA PRO A 89 -0.88 24.11 -10.88
C PRO A 89 -1.94 23.83 -9.80
N SER A 90 -1.73 24.35 -8.59
CA SER A 90 -2.79 24.41 -7.59
C SER A 90 -3.81 25.49 -7.99
N PRO A 91 -5.12 25.26 -7.82
CA PRO A 91 -6.13 26.24 -8.18
C PRO A 91 -5.91 27.55 -7.42
N GLY A 92 -6.02 28.67 -8.14
CA GLY A 92 -5.95 30.00 -7.52
C GLY A 92 -7.07 30.22 -6.51
N ARG A 93 -6.95 31.27 -5.68
CA ARG A 93 -7.98 31.62 -4.68
C ARG A 93 -9.36 31.84 -5.31
N THR A 94 -9.37 32.42 -6.51
CA THR A 94 -10.56 32.73 -7.31
C THR A 94 -11.05 31.57 -8.17
N ALA A 95 -10.39 30.40 -8.13
CA ALA A 95 -10.86 29.22 -8.84
C ALA A 95 -12.24 28.80 -8.33
N THR A 96 -13.05 28.31 -9.26
CA THR A 96 -14.38 27.77 -9.02
C THR A 96 -14.34 26.61 -8.03
N VAL A 97 -15.48 26.32 -7.43
CA VAL A 97 -15.65 25.14 -6.57
C VAL A 97 -15.30 23.86 -7.32
N THR A 98 -15.80 23.70 -8.55
CA THR A 98 -15.53 22.55 -9.40
C THR A 98 -14.02 22.34 -9.63
N GLU A 99 -13.28 23.41 -9.98
CA GLU A 99 -11.82 23.31 -10.19
C GLU A 99 -11.07 22.86 -8.93
N LYS A 100 -11.49 23.36 -7.76
CA LYS A 100 -10.89 22.98 -6.46
C LYS A 100 -11.18 21.52 -6.12
N VAL A 101 -12.42 21.06 -6.31
CA VAL A 101 -12.79 19.68 -6.07
C VAL A 101 -12.06 18.75 -7.05
N LEU A 102 -12.05 19.06 -8.34
CA LEU A 102 -11.32 18.26 -9.33
C LEU A 102 -9.82 18.16 -9.03
N HIS A 103 -9.20 19.23 -8.54
CA HIS A 103 -7.82 19.18 -8.09
C HIS A 103 -7.62 18.20 -6.92
N GLU A 104 -8.51 18.21 -5.93
CA GLU A 104 -8.48 17.25 -4.81
C GLU A 104 -8.70 15.81 -5.30
N LEU A 105 -9.66 15.57 -6.19
CA LEU A 105 -9.90 14.23 -6.75
C LEU A 105 -8.68 13.69 -7.49
N ARG A 106 -7.96 14.55 -8.24
CA ARG A 106 -6.70 14.18 -8.90
C ARG A 106 -5.63 13.79 -7.88
N GLN A 107 -5.47 14.55 -6.79
CA GLN A 107 -4.52 14.23 -5.72
C GLN A 107 -4.86 12.90 -5.03
N ARG A 108 -6.14 12.66 -4.75
CA ARG A 108 -6.59 11.39 -4.17
C ARG A 108 -6.40 10.22 -5.14
N THR A 109 -6.60 10.45 -6.43
CA THR A 109 -6.33 9.45 -7.47
C THR A 109 -4.84 9.10 -7.56
N LEU A 110 -3.94 10.08 -7.52
CA LEU A 110 -2.49 9.83 -7.43
C LEU A 110 -2.14 9.03 -6.18
N ARG A 111 -2.77 9.35 -5.04
CA ARG A 111 -2.56 8.60 -3.79
C ARG A 111 -2.99 7.15 -3.90
N MET A 112 -4.13 6.87 -4.54
CA MET A 112 -4.54 5.49 -4.84
C MET A 112 -3.55 4.78 -5.77
N ALA A 113 -3.10 5.47 -6.82
CA ALA A 113 -2.13 4.93 -7.77
C ALA A 113 -0.74 4.68 -7.14
N GLY A 114 -0.41 5.37 -6.05
CA GLY A 114 0.81 5.16 -5.26
C GLY A 114 2.10 5.60 -5.95
N VAL A 115 2.03 6.18 -7.14
CA VAL A 115 3.16 6.70 -7.93
C VAL A 115 2.73 7.96 -8.67
N ASP A 116 3.69 8.81 -9.02
CA ASP A 116 3.42 10.00 -9.85
C ASP A 116 2.87 9.60 -11.23
N GLY A 117 2.10 10.51 -11.83
CA GLY A 117 1.54 10.30 -13.16
C GLY A 117 0.72 11.49 -13.65
N LYS A 118 0.48 11.54 -14.95
CA LYS A 118 -0.37 12.54 -15.60
C LYS A 118 -1.81 12.34 -15.15
N THR A 119 -2.43 13.45 -14.75
CA THR A 119 -3.84 13.45 -14.37
C THR A 119 -4.61 14.60 -15.00
N SER A 120 -5.87 14.35 -15.32
CA SER A 120 -6.87 15.36 -15.63
C SER A 120 -8.21 14.96 -15.01
N GLY A 121 -9.20 15.84 -15.00
CA GLY A 121 -10.51 15.46 -14.50
C GLY A 121 -11.62 16.37 -14.99
N GLU A 122 -12.83 15.83 -14.98
CA GLU A 122 -14.05 16.50 -15.41
C GLU A 122 -15.25 16.04 -14.58
N CYS A 123 -16.29 16.86 -14.52
CA CYS A 123 -17.57 16.50 -13.90
C CYS A 123 -18.68 16.50 -14.95
N ALA A 124 -19.67 15.63 -14.78
CA ALA A 124 -20.82 15.54 -15.66
C ALA A 124 -21.55 16.90 -15.71
N GLY A 125 -21.78 17.42 -16.91
CA GLY A 125 -22.34 18.76 -17.11
C GLY A 125 -21.33 19.90 -16.99
N GLY A 126 -20.04 19.60 -16.81
CA GLY A 126 -18.95 20.59 -16.75
C GLY A 126 -18.74 21.21 -15.36
N GLU A 127 -19.71 21.09 -14.46
CA GLU A 127 -19.64 21.66 -13.11
C GLU A 127 -20.34 20.80 -12.05
N LEU A 128 -20.03 21.05 -10.78
CA LEU A 128 -20.74 20.44 -9.67
C LEU A 128 -22.14 21.03 -9.52
N LYS A 129 -23.12 20.16 -9.30
CA LYS A 129 -24.47 20.57 -8.95
C LYS A 129 -24.51 21.12 -7.52
N MET A 130 -24.51 22.44 -7.38
CA MET A 130 -24.48 23.14 -6.09
C MET A 130 -25.87 23.20 -5.43
N GLU A 131 -26.40 22.03 -5.07
CA GLU A 131 -27.66 21.84 -4.35
C GLU A 131 -27.46 20.89 -3.16
N ALA A 132 -28.20 21.08 -2.07
CA ALA A 132 -28.12 20.22 -0.90
C ALA A 132 -28.46 18.77 -1.25
N GLY A 133 -27.60 17.82 -0.85
CA GLY A 133 -27.77 16.39 -1.13
C GLY A 133 -27.51 15.99 -2.59
N ALA A 134 -27.24 16.94 -3.49
CA ALA A 134 -27.01 16.63 -4.89
C ALA A 134 -25.71 15.86 -5.08
N THR A 135 -25.76 14.81 -5.90
CA THR A 135 -24.59 14.01 -6.30
C THR A 135 -24.25 14.29 -7.75
N THR A 136 -23.01 14.66 -8.00
CA THR A 136 -22.44 14.84 -9.35
C THR A 136 -21.42 13.75 -9.62
N LYS A 137 -21.50 13.13 -10.79
CA LYS A 137 -20.48 12.17 -11.26
C LYS A 137 -19.29 12.96 -11.80
N CYS A 138 -18.10 12.66 -11.30
CA CYS A 138 -16.85 13.19 -11.85
C CYS A 138 -15.95 12.02 -12.27
N THR A 139 -15.05 12.27 -13.21
CA THR A 139 -14.08 11.30 -13.69
C THR A 139 -12.70 11.92 -13.64
N VAL A 140 -11.74 11.19 -13.07
CA VAL A 140 -10.32 11.55 -13.13
C VAL A 140 -9.65 10.60 -14.10
N ASP A 141 -8.95 11.14 -15.09
CA ASP A 141 -8.07 10.36 -15.96
C ASP A 141 -6.69 10.31 -15.31
N TYR A 142 -6.13 9.11 -15.14
CA TYR A 142 -4.77 8.86 -14.69
C TYR A 142 -4.07 7.99 -15.73
N GLU A 143 -3.08 8.54 -16.44
CA GLU A 143 -2.37 7.84 -17.51
C GLU A 143 -3.30 7.08 -18.48
N GLY A 144 -4.45 7.67 -18.83
CA GLY A 144 -5.46 7.07 -19.73
C GLY A 144 -6.50 6.18 -19.03
N VAL A 145 -6.33 5.86 -17.75
CA VAL A 145 -7.29 5.11 -16.94
C VAL A 145 -8.32 6.06 -16.34
N LYS A 146 -9.60 5.83 -16.63
CA LYS A 146 -10.72 6.67 -16.17
C LYS A 146 -11.28 6.19 -14.83
N VAL A 147 -11.05 6.96 -13.79
CA VAL A 147 -11.47 6.69 -12.41
C VAL A 147 -12.78 7.42 -12.10
N PRO A 148 -13.90 6.69 -11.91
CA PRO A 148 -15.18 7.28 -11.57
C PRO A 148 -15.25 7.71 -10.09
N TRP A 149 -15.80 8.90 -9.86
CA TRP A 149 -16.01 9.52 -8.55
C TRP A 149 -17.44 10.02 -8.40
N ASP A 150 -18.00 9.84 -7.21
CA ASP A 150 -19.26 10.44 -6.79
C ASP A 150 -18.97 11.60 -5.84
N VAL A 151 -19.38 12.81 -6.21
CA VAL A 151 -19.26 14.01 -5.38
C VAL A 151 -20.64 14.42 -4.90
N THR A 152 -20.89 14.27 -3.61
CA THR A 152 -22.16 14.63 -2.96
C THR A 152 -22.00 15.88 -2.12
N ILE A 153 -22.76 16.93 -2.43
CA ILE A 153 -22.84 18.14 -1.60
C ILE A 153 -23.66 17.82 -0.35
N SER A 154 -23.20 18.28 0.81
CA SER A 154 -23.86 18.01 2.10
C SER A 154 -25.30 18.55 2.16
N ASP A 155 -26.19 17.83 2.86
CA ASP A 155 -27.60 18.20 3.03
C ASP A 155 -27.80 19.55 3.75
N ASN A 156 -26.80 20.00 4.49
CA ASN A 156 -26.82 21.30 5.19
C ASN A 156 -26.36 22.48 4.32
N TYR A 157 -26.07 22.26 3.02
CA TYR A 157 -25.70 23.31 2.11
C TYR A 157 -26.83 24.35 1.97
N LYS A 158 -26.45 25.63 1.94
CA LYS A 158 -27.36 26.74 1.65
C LYS A 158 -26.88 27.44 0.39
N PRO A 159 -27.76 27.78 -0.56
CA PRO A 159 -27.39 28.51 -1.75
C PRO A 159 -26.61 29.80 -1.41
N GLY A 160 -25.44 29.97 -2.04
CA GLY A 160 -24.57 31.13 -1.81
C GLY A 160 -23.60 31.02 -0.63
N SER A 161 -23.62 29.91 0.13
CA SER A 161 -22.65 29.68 1.20
C SER A 161 -21.22 29.56 0.67
N PHE A 162 -20.30 30.34 1.26
CA PHE A 162 -18.87 30.28 0.95
C PHE A 162 -18.15 29.09 1.59
N VAL A 163 -18.68 28.57 2.71
CA VAL A 163 -18.22 27.34 3.35
C VAL A 163 -19.31 26.30 3.24
N PHE A 164 -18.95 25.14 2.70
CA PHE A 164 -19.80 23.97 2.66
C PHE A 164 -18.93 22.72 2.71
N SER A 165 -19.55 21.62 3.09
CA SER A 165 -18.91 20.31 3.09
C SER A 165 -19.44 19.49 1.92
N TYR A 166 -18.59 18.62 1.41
CA TYR A 166 -18.97 17.63 0.42
C TYR A 166 -18.30 16.30 0.74
N ARG A 167 -18.81 15.22 0.17
CA ARG A 167 -18.21 13.89 0.20
C ARG A 167 -17.80 13.53 -1.22
N ALA A 168 -16.57 13.07 -1.38
CA ALA A 168 -16.11 12.48 -2.63
C ALA A 168 -15.76 11.00 -2.41
N THR A 169 -16.43 10.12 -3.12
CA THR A 169 -16.29 8.66 -2.99
C THR A 169 -15.85 8.07 -4.34
N PRO A 170 -14.68 7.41 -4.41
CA PRO A 170 -14.29 6.71 -5.62
C PRO A 170 -15.14 5.45 -5.79
N GLN A 171 -15.61 5.16 -7.00
CA GLN A 171 -16.34 3.91 -7.25
C GLN A 171 -15.40 2.75 -7.60
N LYS A 172 -14.22 3.07 -8.14
CA LYS A 172 -13.14 2.15 -8.48
C LYS A 172 -11.80 2.79 -8.15
N ALA A 173 -10.73 2.00 -8.13
CA ALA A 173 -9.37 2.46 -7.83
C ALA A 173 -8.41 2.16 -8.97
N VAL A 174 -7.31 2.93 -9.05
CA VAL A 174 -6.20 2.64 -9.96
C VAL A 174 -5.20 1.74 -9.24
N LEU A 175 -4.93 0.58 -9.81
CA LEU A 175 -3.78 -0.25 -9.48
C LEU A 175 -2.67 0.01 -10.49
N THR A 176 -1.45 0.24 -10.03
CA THR A 176 -0.27 0.32 -10.88
C THR A 176 0.70 -0.79 -10.54
N ALA A 177 1.36 -1.37 -11.55
CA ALA A 177 2.41 -2.37 -11.33
C ALA A 177 3.51 -1.82 -10.40
N LYS A 178 3.95 -0.58 -10.65
CA LYS A 178 5.01 0.08 -9.86
C LYS A 178 4.62 0.22 -8.38
N SER A 179 3.39 0.63 -8.06
CA SER A 179 2.97 0.73 -6.66
C SER A 179 2.82 -0.63 -5.99
N ALA A 180 2.30 -1.65 -6.70
CA ALA A 180 2.17 -2.99 -6.16
C ALA A 180 3.53 -3.62 -5.86
N TYR A 181 4.43 -3.62 -6.83
CA TYR A 181 5.76 -4.22 -6.66
C TYR A 181 6.57 -3.47 -5.60
N GLY A 182 6.60 -2.14 -5.68
CA GLY A 182 7.36 -1.33 -4.74
C GLY A 182 6.88 -1.46 -3.30
N ASN A 183 5.56 -1.39 -3.05
CA ASN A 183 5.03 -1.57 -1.70
C ASN A 183 5.23 -3.00 -1.19
N PHE A 184 5.14 -4.00 -2.08
CA PHE A 184 5.40 -5.38 -1.69
C PHE A 184 6.87 -5.59 -1.28
N TYR A 185 7.81 -5.02 -2.04
CA TYR A 185 9.22 -5.01 -1.70
C TYR A 185 9.47 -4.36 -0.35
N LYS A 186 8.98 -3.13 -0.17
CA LYS A 186 9.11 -2.35 1.07
C LYS A 186 8.67 -3.12 2.31
N LEU A 187 7.59 -3.90 2.19
CA LEU A 187 7.02 -4.65 3.31
C LEU A 187 7.76 -5.96 3.62
N ASN A 188 8.37 -6.60 2.63
CA ASN A 188 8.82 -8.00 2.76
C ASN A 188 10.32 -8.23 2.51
N ASN A 189 11.06 -7.26 1.96
CA ASN A 189 12.49 -7.43 1.61
C ASN A 189 13.39 -7.78 2.80
N SER A 190 12.98 -7.44 4.02
CA SER A 190 13.74 -7.72 5.25
C SER A 190 13.51 -9.13 5.78
N THR A 191 12.45 -9.81 5.33
CA THR A 191 12.03 -11.13 5.83
C THR A 191 12.12 -12.22 4.76
N SER A 192 12.22 -11.86 3.49
CA SER A 192 12.41 -12.80 2.38
C SER A 192 13.31 -12.18 1.30
N ASP A 193 14.19 -13.01 0.74
CA ASP A 193 15.07 -12.67 -0.40
C ASP A 193 14.44 -13.02 -1.75
N GLN A 194 13.27 -13.66 -1.74
CA GLN A 194 12.56 -14.04 -2.95
C GLN A 194 11.14 -13.51 -2.89
N LEU A 195 10.95 -12.39 -3.58
CA LEU A 195 9.65 -11.76 -3.78
C LEU A 195 9.23 -11.93 -5.24
N ARG A 196 7.97 -12.31 -5.43
CA ARG A 196 7.37 -12.47 -6.75
C ARG A 196 5.98 -11.87 -6.80
N CYS A 197 5.52 -11.47 -7.98
CA CYS A 197 4.14 -11.08 -8.22
C CYS A 197 3.64 -11.60 -9.56
N SER A 198 2.32 -11.60 -9.73
CA SER A 198 1.69 -11.71 -11.04
C SER A 198 2.14 -10.56 -11.95
N GLU A 199 1.99 -10.74 -13.25
CA GLU A 199 2.14 -9.66 -14.22
C GLU A 199 0.96 -8.69 -14.06
N ILE A 200 1.24 -7.48 -13.56
CA ILE A 200 0.26 -6.42 -13.35
C ILE A 200 0.45 -5.41 -14.48
N PRO A 201 -0.61 -4.95 -15.17
CA PRO A 201 -0.50 -3.87 -16.14
C PRO A 201 0.06 -2.59 -15.52
N ASP A 202 0.70 -1.74 -16.32
CA ASP A 202 1.27 -0.46 -15.86
C ASP A 202 0.27 0.36 -15.04
N ALA A 203 -0.98 0.46 -15.52
CA ALA A 203 -2.11 1.00 -14.80
C ALA A 203 -3.41 0.29 -15.22
N VAL A 204 -4.24 -0.08 -14.25
CA VAL A 204 -5.52 -0.75 -14.48
C VAL A 204 -6.56 -0.30 -13.44
N LEU A 205 -7.83 -0.30 -13.84
CA LEU A 205 -8.95 0.03 -12.97
C LEU A 205 -9.47 -1.23 -12.27
N VAL A 206 -9.53 -1.20 -10.95
CA VAL A 206 -9.96 -2.33 -10.11
C VAL A 206 -11.05 -1.92 -9.13
N ASP A 207 -11.75 -2.89 -8.54
CA ASP A 207 -12.74 -2.63 -7.52
C ASP A 207 -12.08 -2.17 -6.21
N LEU A 208 -12.64 -1.10 -5.63
CA LEU A 208 -12.06 -0.46 -4.45
C LEU A 208 -12.31 -1.31 -3.20
N GLY A 209 -11.24 -1.66 -2.49
CA GLY A 209 -11.29 -2.35 -1.20
C GLY A 209 -11.47 -3.86 -1.29
N GLU A 210 -11.59 -4.41 -2.51
CA GLU A 210 -11.70 -5.84 -2.78
C GLU A 210 -10.37 -6.42 -3.24
N ASP A 211 -10.23 -7.74 -3.09
CA ASP A 211 -9.10 -8.47 -3.66
C ASP A 211 -9.22 -8.49 -5.18
N THR A 212 -8.13 -8.13 -5.85
CA THR A 212 -8.02 -8.22 -7.30
C THR A 212 -7.64 -9.63 -7.75
N GLU A 213 -7.57 -9.85 -9.05
CA GLU A 213 -7.04 -11.10 -9.61
C GLU A 213 -5.52 -11.26 -9.44
N TYR A 214 -4.80 -10.17 -9.14
CA TYR A 214 -3.35 -10.15 -9.02
C TYR A 214 -2.89 -10.64 -7.65
N ARG A 215 -1.74 -11.32 -7.64
CA ARG A 215 -1.12 -11.83 -6.42
C ARG A 215 0.33 -11.41 -6.31
N CYS A 216 0.82 -11.36 -5.09
CA CYS A 216 2.23 -11.31 -4.76
C CYS A 216 2.55 -12.41 -3.76
N GLN A 217 3.79 -12.90 -3.76
CA GLN A 217 4.23 -13.95 -2.87
C GLN A 217 5.66 -13.71 -2.41
N TYR A 218 5.95 -14.22 -1.21
CA TYR A 218 7.30 -14.26 -0.69
C TYR A 218 7.62 -15.68 -0.21
N LEU A 219 8.89 -16.08 -0.32
CA LEU A 219 9.33 -17.40 0.10
C LEU A 219 9.50 -17.43 1.62
N ILE A 220 8.83 -18.38 2.29
CA ILE A 220 9.08 -18.71 3.69
C ILE A 220 10.22 -19.74 3.73
N LYS A 221 11.45 -19.26 3.94
CA LYS A 221 12.67 -20.10 3.90
C LYS A 221 12.60 -21.34 4.79
N SER A 222 12.09 -21.18 6.02
CA SER A 222 12.02 -22.29 6.99
C SER A 222 11.08 -23.43 6.58
N GLN A 223 10.14 -23.14 5.67
CA GLN A 223 9.15 -24.10 5.18
C GLN A 223 9.41 -24.51 3.73
N ASN A 224 10.38 -23.86 3.06
CA ASN A 224 10.57 -23.93 1.61
C ASN A 224 9.23 -23.84 0.85
N ARG A 225 8.41 -22.84 1.20
CA ARG A 225 7.03 -22.70 0.70
C ARG A 225 6.70 -21.25 0.38
N TRP A 226 6.00 -21.03 -0.72
CA TRP A 226 5.48 -19.72 -1.10
C TRP A 226 4.30 -19.29 -0.21
N SER A 227 4.27 -18.01 0.16
CA SER A 227 3.13 -17.41 0.87
C SER A 227 2.46 -16.38 -0.01
N ASP A 228 1.28 -16.73 -0.52
CA ASP A 228 0.49 -15.85 -1.36
C ASP A 228 -0.15 -14.69 -0.59
N ARG A 229 -0.27 -13.58 -1.31
CA ARG A 229 -1.00 -12.38 -0.92
C ARG A 229 -1.84 -11.89 -2.09
N ALA A 230 -3.13 -11.73 -1.87
CA ALA A 230 -4.00 -11.04 -2.80
C ALA A 230 -3.69 -9.53 -2.79
N VAL A 231 -3.61 -8.92 -3.97
CA VAL A 231 -3.43 -7.48 -4.12
C VAL A 231 -4.80 -6.82 -4.05
N ALA A 232 -4.94 -5.78 -3.24
CA ALA A 232 -6.15 -4.96 -3.14
C ALA A 232 -5.79 -3.47 -3.14
N VAL A 233 -6.67 -2.60 -3.63
CA VAL A 233 -6.43 -1.14 -3.59
C VAL A 233 -7.45 -0.47 -2.69
N ARG A 234 -6.98 0.39 -1.78
CA ARG A 234 -7.80 1.25 -0.93
C ARG A 234 -7.55 2.72 -1.28
N GLU A 235 -8.29 3.64 -0.67
CA GLU A 235 -8.11 5.08 -0.92
C GLU A 235 -6.69 5.59 -0.63
N MET A 236 -5.94 4.87 0.21
CA MET A 236 -4.56 5.19 0.59
C MET A 236 -3.50 4.43 -0.21
N GLY A 237 -3.89 3.63 -1.21
CA GLY A 237 -2.99 2.86 -2.06
C GLY A 237 -3.15 1.35 -1.94
N VAL A 238 -2.14 0.63 -2.42
CA VAL A 238 -2.13 -0.84 -2.48
C VAL A 238 -1.99 -1.47 -1.08
N THR A 239 -2.67 -2.58 -0.88
CA THR A 239 -2.61 -3.44 0.31
C THR A 239 -2.53 -4.91 -0.10
N PHE A 240 -2.06 -5.76 0.83
CA PHE A 240 -1.82 -7.18 0.57
C PHE A 240 -2.51 -8.05 1.62
N ASN A 241 -3.46 -8.87 1.19
CA ASN A 241 -4.26 -9.72 2.08
C ASN A 241 -3.80 -11.17 2.00
N LEU A 242 -3.84 -11.90 3.12
CA LEU A 242 -3.59 -13.34 3.14
C LEU A 242 -4.63 -14.08 2.30
N VAL A 243 -4.16 -14.88 1.33
CA VAL A 243 -5.03 -15.83 0.63
C VAL A 243 -5.29 -17.00 1.57
N ARG A 244 -6.56 -17.32 1.82
CA ARG A 244 -6.99 -18.44 2.66
C ARG A 244 -7.26 -19.68 1.83
#